data_AF-A0A1C2I3N4-F1
#
_entry.id   AF-A0A1C2I3N4-F1
#
_cell.length_a   1.000
_cell.length_b   1.000
_cell.length_c   1.000
_cell.angle_alpha   90.00
_cell.angle_beta   90.00
_cell.angle_gamma   90.00
#
_symmetry.space_group_name_H-M   'P 1'
#
loop_
_entity.id
_entity.type
_entity.pdbx_description
1 polymer ?
#
loop_
_entity_poly.entity_id
_entity_poly.type
_entity_poly.pdbx_seq_one_letter_code
_entity_poly.pdbx_strand_id
1 'polypeptide(L)'
;MKTVTVANQNFPIVEYHGQRVITFAMIDQVHQRPERTAREAFRRNRERFIEETDFYVIDYSKKHVLHAFGIEVPPRGLTLLTESGYLMLVKSFTDDLAWQVQRELVNGYFRAKALAGAEDRSLAGCQPRLKFPHLLAGFYKGTTLARLTRMERELVGQGVHAFGMEPEQARTRALPILQERFGADPEFLFRGLPIIVPEEKAKRRGGVKALSVVATATAEVIEISAHTRIVKRLPDGSVDEVVEGNVLSPTEIARKLGVKDGAQMNRILESVGLQKKKMLPGGNSTWQPTEKGEPFVVWMEKQNLVPLRYFRWKEKPLLAFLQSEDTRHARQLFGWGNEQHDLF
;
A
#
# COMPACT_ATOMS: atom_id res chain seq x y z
N MET A 1 16.49 14.37 32.49
CA MET A 1 15.98 13.04 32.07
C MET A 1 15.04 13.24 30.90
N LYS A 2 15.13 12.44 29.83
CA LYS A 2 14.15 12.51 28.74
C LYS A 2 12.88 11.77 29.19
N THR A 3 11.74 12.44 29.13
CA THR A 3 10.44 11.87 29.47
C THR A 3 9.55 11.79 28.24
N VAL A 4 8.64 10.82 28.22
CA VAL A 4 7.59 10.69 27.20
C VAL A 4 6.25 10.69 27.90
N THR A 5 5.31 11.44 27.36
CA THR A 5 3.93 11.42 27.82
C THR A 5 3.18 10.29 27.11
N VAL A 6 2.63 9.35 27.88
CA VAL A 6 1.80 8.24 27.41
C VAL A 6 0.57 8.17 28.31
N ALA A 7 -0.63 8.14 27.73
CA ALA A 7 -1.89 8.13 28.48
C ALA A 7 -1.98 9.24 29.56
N ASN A 8 -1.56 10.46 29.21
CA ASN A 8 -1.47 11.64 30.09
C ASN A 8 -0.54 11.49 31.31
N GLN A 9 0.35 10.49 31.30
CA GLN A 9 1.34 10.29 32.34
C GLN A 9 2.75 10.40 31.77
N ASN A 10 3.66 11.03 32.52
CA ASN A 10 5.04 11.22 32.11
C ASN A 10 5.91 10.07 32.62
N PHE A 11 6.58 9.38 31.71
CA PHE A 11 7.47 8.27 32.04
C PHE A 11 8.91 8.55 31.61
N PRO A 12 9.91 8.12 32.40
CA PRO A 12 11.30 8.18 31.98
C PRO A 12 11.51 7.26 30.77
N ILE A 13 12.28 7.73 29.78
CA ILE A 13 12.78 6.86 28.71
C ILE A 13 13.90 6.01 29.28
N VAL A 14 13.70 4.69 29.29
CA VAL A 14 14.69 3.71 29.73
C VAL A 14 15.18 2.94 28.51
N GLU A 15 16.50 2.90 28.34
CA GLU A 15 17.13 2.14 27.25
C GLU A 15 18.11 1.11 27.81
N TYR A 16 18.06 -0.10 27.26
CA TYR A 16 18.96 -1.19 27.59
C TYR A 16 19.38 -1.89 26.29
N HIS A 17 20.68 -2.11 26.09
CA HIS A 17 21.26 -2.59 24.81
C HIS A 17 20.76 -1.84 23.56
N GLY A 18 20.56 -0.52 23.67
CA GLY A 18 20.09 0.31 22.57
C GLY A 18 18.60 0.14 22.21
N GLN A 19 17.87 -0.70 22.94
CA GLN A 19 16.43 -0.90 22.81
C GLN A 19 15.68 -0.19 23.94
N ARG A 20 14.49 0.35 23.66
CA ARG A 20 13.63 0.91 24.70
C ARG A 20 12.98 -0.22 25.48
N VAL A 21 13.04 -0.10 26.79
CA VAL A 21 12.53 -1.11 27.73
C VAL A 21 11.63 -0.45 28.77
N ILE A 22 10.78 -1.24 29.41
CA ILE A 22 9.84 -0.78 30.44
C ILE A 22 9.84 -1.72 31.65
N THR A 23 9.56 -1.20 32.84
CA THR A 23 9.44 -2.01 34.07
C THR A 23 7.98 -2.40 34.34
N PHE A 24 7.75 -3.40 35.18
CA PHE A 24 6.39 -3.76 35.59
C PHE A 24 5.64 -2.61 36.27
N ALA A 25 6.34 -1.83 37.12
CA ALA A 25 5.75 -0.69 37.81
C ALA A 25 5.26 0.38 36.82
N MET A 26 6.04 0.67 35.77
CA MET A 26 5.62 1.57 34.72
C MET A 26 4.38 1.03 33.98
N ILE A 27 4.32 -0.27 33.68
CA ILE A 27 3.14 -0.88 33.03
C ILE A 27 1.90 -0.74 33.92
N ASP A 28 1.99 -1.10 35.20
CA ASP A 28 0.87 -1.00 36.15
C ASP A 28 0.37 0.45 36.23
N GLN A 29 1.29 1.42 36.24
CA GLN A 29 0.97 2.84 36.29
C GLN A 29 0.24 3.33 35.01
N VAL A 30 0.73 2.98 33.81
CA VAL A 30 0.10 3.41 32.54
C VAL A 30 -1.29 2.78 32.38
N HIS A 31 -1.44 1.52 32.78
CA HIS A 31 -2.70 0.79 32.71
C HIS A 31 -3.63 1.07 33.91
N GLN A 32 -3.23 1.94 34.84
CA GLN A 32 -3.99 2.28 36.05
C GLN A 32 -4.39 1.04 36.87
N ARG A 33 -3.51 0.04 36.93
CA ARG A 33 -3.71 -1.21 37.65
C ARG A 33 -3.05 -1.18 39.03
N PRO A 34 -3.54 -1.98 39.98
CA PRO A 34 -2.87 -2.15 41.26
C PRO A 34 -1.41 -2.58 41.06
N GLU A 35 -0.54 -2.13 41.95
CA GLU A 35 0.88 -2.47 41.89
C GLU A 35 1.06 -4.00 41.88
N ARG A 36 2.00 -4.48 41.06
CA ARG A 36 2.38 -5.89 40.87
C ARG A 36 1.45 -6.68 39.94
N THR A 37 0.41 -6.08 39.37
CA THR A 37 -0.50 -6.77 38.44
C THR A 37 0.25 -7.31 37.21
N ALA A 38 1.08 -6.49 36.59
CA ALA A 38 1.90 -6.87 35.44
C ALA A 38 2.91 -7.96 35.81
N ARG A 39 3.53 -7.87 37.00
CA ARG A 39 4.47 -8.89 37.49
C ARG A 39 3.79 -10.24 37.68
N GLU A 40 2.58 -10.25 38.23
CA GLU A 40 1.81 -11.48 38.43
C GLU A 40 1.34 -12.08 37.09
N ALA A 41 0.91 -11.23 36.15
CA ALA A 41 0.57 -11.65 34.79
C ALA A 41 1.77 -12.28 34.07
N PHE A 42 2.96 -11.68 34.20
CA PHE A 42 4.21 -12.23 33.69
C PHE A 42 4.54 -13.58 34.33
N ARG A 43 4.47 -13.68 35.66
CA ARG A 43 4.77 -14.92 36.39
C ARG A 43 3.85 -16.07 35.99
N ARG A 44 2.54 -15.81 35.84
CA ARG A 44 1.56 -16.83 35.40
C ARG A 44 1.84 -17.37 34.00
N ASN A 45 2.44 -16.55 33.13
CA ASN A 45 2.70 -16.89 31.74
C ASN A 45 4.19 -17.05 31.44
N ARG A 46 5.04 -17.21 32.46
CA ARG A 46 6.51 -17.12 32.36
C ARG A 46 7.11 -18.01 31.28
N GLU A 47 6.56 -19.21 31.10
CA GLU A 47 6.98 -20.20 30.11
C GLU A 47 6.82 -19.73 28.66
N ARG A 48 5.97 -18.72 28.42
CA ARG A 48 5.72 -18.16 27.09
C ARG A 48 6.66 -17.02 26.73
N PHE A 49 7.47 -16.54 27.67
CA PHE A 49 8.39 -15.43 27.47
C PHE A 49 9.81 -15.93 27.24
N ILE A 50 10.48 -15.32 26.27
CA ILE A 50 11.86 -15.65 25.90
C ILE A 50 12.80 -14.59 26.47
N GLU A 51 13.80 -15.02 27.24
CA GLU A 51 14.84 -14.13 27.78
C GLU A 51 15.69 -13.54 26.65
N GLU A 52 16.16 -12.30 26.82
CA GLU A 52 16.89 -11.50 25.84
C GLU A 52 16.10 -11.07 24.59
N THR A 53 14.92 -11.67 24.35
CA THR A 53 13.99 -11.24 23.29
C THR A 53 12.86 -10.41 23.85
N ASP A 54 12.12 -10.98 24.81
CA ASP A 54 10.93 -10.36 25.40
C ASP A 54 11.25 -9.59 26.69
N PHE A 55 12.24 -10.07 27.44
CA PHE A 55 12.63 -9.46 28.70
C PHE A 55 14.10 -9.65 29.00
N TYR A 56 14.64 -8.77 29.83
CA TYR A 56 15.99 -8.86 30.38
C TYR A 56 15.90 -8.91 31.91
N VAL A 57 16.75 -9.74 32.53
CA VAL A 57 16.94 -9.76 33.98
C VAL A 57 18.21 -8.99 34.32
N ILE A 58 18.07 -7.96 35.13
CA ILE A 58 19.19 -7.16 35.61
C ILE A 58 19.48 -7.55 37.04
N ASP A 59 20.62 -8.20 37.25
CA ASP A 59 21.13 -8.49 38.59
C ASP A 59 21.55 -7.21 39.33
N TYR A 60 21.54 -7.28 40.66
CA TYR A 60 21.96 -6.18 41.51
C TYR A 60 23.39 -5.70 41.21
N SER A 61 24.29 -6.60 40.80
CA SER A 61 25.66 -6.28 40.40
C SER A 61 25.73 -5.31 39.20
N LYS A 62 24.69 -5.27 38.36
CA LYS A 62 24.57 -4.40 37.19
C LYS A 62 23.71 -3.15 37.44
N LYS A 63 23.44 -2.80 38.71
CA LYS A 63 22.60 -1.65 39.09
C LYS A 63 23.00 -0.31 38.46
N HIS A 64 24.29 -0.12 38.18
CA HIS A 64 24.82 1.10 37.57
C HIS A 64 24.23 1.39 36.18
N VAL A 65 23.80 0.35 35.45
CA VAL A 65 23.24 0.51 34.09
C VAL A 65 21.94 1.31 34.09
N LEU A 66 21.13 1.15 35.15
CA LEU A 66 19.82 1.81 35.25
C LEU A 66 19.82 3.07 36.11
N HIS A 67 20.90 3.31 36.86
CA HIS A 67 21.07 4.52 37.68
C HIS A 67 21.01 5.81 36.83
N ALA A 68 21.48 5.76 35.58
CA ALA A 68 21.39 6.86 34.62
C ALA A 68 19.94 7.29 34.30
N PHE A 69 18.97 6.39 34.52
CA PHE A 69 17.55 6.63 34.30
C PHE A 69 16.78 6.89 35.61
N GLY A 70 17.48 6.99 36.75
CA GLY A 70 16.86 7.18 38.06
C GLY A 70 16.11 5.96 38.58
N ILE A 71 16.40 4.77 38.05
CA ILE A 71 15.75 3.52 38.47
C ILE A 71 16.69 2.77 39.40
N GLU A 72 16.25 2.56 40.63
CA GLU A 72 16.97 1.75 41.61
C GLU A 72 16.69 0.26 41.38
N VAL A 73 17.76 -0.53 41.24
CA VAL A 73 17.66 -1.99 41.10
C VAL A 73 17.63 -2.62 42.49
N PRO A 74 16.54 -3.31 42.88
CA PRO A 74 16.48 -3.96 44.17
C PRO A 74 17.46 -5.14 44.24
N PRO A 75 17.87 -5.59 45.44
CA PRO A 75 18.80 -6.71 45.62
C PRO A 75 18.37 -8.03 44.93
N ARG A 76 17.07 -8.19 44.68
CA ARG A 76 16.50 -9.36 43.98
C ARG A 76 16.60 -9.29 42.45
N GLY A 77 17.20 -8.23 41.91
CA GLY A 77 17.23 -7.93 40.50
C GLY A 77 15.93 -7.30 39.97
N LEU A 78 16.00 -6.77 38.75
CA LEU A 78 14.91 -6.08 38.08
C LEU A 78 14.66 -6.69 36.70
N THR A 79 13.40 -6.96 36.37
CA THR A 79 13.01 -7.40 35.03
C THR A 79 12.61 -6.19 34.19
N LEU A 80 13.21 -6.10 33.00
CA LEU A 80 12.91 -5.11 31.98
C LEU A 80 12.21 -5.80 30.81
N LEU A 81 11.12 -5.23 30.30
CA LEU A 81 10.38 -5.75 29.16
C LEU A 81 10.69 -4.95 27.89
N THR A 82 10.88 -5.66 26.78
CA THR A 82 11.01 -5.07 25.43
C THR A 82 9.63 -4.79 24.81
N GLU A 83 9.57 -4.24 23.59
CA GLU A 83 8.31 -4.07 22.85
C GLU A 83 7.57 -5.42 22.73
N SER A 84 8.26 -6.50 22.36
CA SER A 84 7.64 -7.82 22.20
C SER A 84 7.17 -8.40 23.53
N GLY A 85 7.94 -8.26 24.61
CA GLY A 85 7.52 -8.72 25.94
C GLY A 85 6.33 -7.95 26.48
N TYR A 86 6.29 -6.62 26.29
CA TYR A 86 5.11 -5.83 26.61
C TYR A 86 3.88 -6.32 25.85
N LEU A 87 4.00 -6.53 24.53
CA LEU A 87 2.90 -7.03 23.70
C LEU A 87 2.43 -8.42 24.13
N MET A 88 3.35 -9.30 24.56
CA MET A 88 3.01 -10.62 25.07
C MET A 88 2.27 -10.55 26.40
N LEU A 89 2.65 -9.62 27.29
CA LEU A 89 2.01 -9.43 28.59
C LEU A 89 0.59 -8.86 28.45
N VAL A 90 0.41 -7.86 27.59
CA VAL A 90 -0.89 -7.17 27.39
C VAL A 90 -1.93 -8.06 26.72
N LYS A 91 -1.57 -9.20 26.11
CA LYS A 91 -2.55 -10.20 25.65
C LYS A 91 -3.51 -10.68 26.75
N SER A 92 -3.12 -10.53 28.01
CA SER A 92 -3.96 -10.87 29.17
C SER A 92 -4.85 -9.73 29.66
N PHE A 93 -4.71 -8.52 29.11
CA PHE A 93 -5.50 -7.35 29.48
C PHE A 93 -6.67 -7.21 28.48
N THR A 94 -7.90 -7.22 29.00
CA THR A 94 -9.13 -7.27 28.20
C THR A 94 -9.96 -5.99 28.27
N ASP A 95 -9.42 -4.92 28.85
CA ASP A 95 -10.10 -3.64 29.08
C ASP A 95 -9.88 -2.63 27.95
N ASP A 96 -10.84 -1.70 27.76
CA ASP A 96 -10.77 -0.67 26.72
C ASP A 96 -9.59 0.30 26.91
N LEU A 97 -9.21 0.58 28.17
CA LEU A 97 -8.05 1.40 28.49
C LEU A 97 -6.76 0.75 27.98
N ALA A 98 -6.60 -0.56 28.16
CA ALA A 98 -5.45 -1.29 27.65
C ALA A 98 -5.28 -1.16 26.13
N TRP A 99 -6.37 -1.14 25.35
CA TRP A 99 -6.30 -0.91 23.90
C TRP A 99 -5.74 0.46 23.53
N GLN A 100 -6.19 1.51 24.23
CA GLN A 100 -5.68 2.87 24.02
C GLN A 100 -4.20 2.96 24.42
N VAL A 101 -3.88 2.51 25.63
CA VAL A 101 -2.52 2.53 26.19
C VAL A 101 -1.55 1.76 25.31
N GLN A 102 -1.94 0.58 24.80
CA GLN A 102 -1.12 -0.20 23.91
C GLN A 102 -0.75 0.57 22.64
N ARG A 103 -1.72 1.25 22.01
CA ARG A 103 -1.47 2.03 20.80
C ARG A 103 -0.54 3.20 21.05
N GLU A 104 -0.74 3.93 22.14
CA GLU A 104 0.09 5.07 22.52
C GLU A 104 1.51 4.66 22.92
N LEU A 105 1.65 3.62 23.74
CA LEU A 105 2.96 3.15 24.21
C LEU A 105 3.79 2.53 23.07
N VAL A 106 3.19 1.74 22.19
CA VAL A 106 3.90 1.16 21.04
C VAL A 106 4.38 2.25 20.08
N ASN A 107 3.50 3.18 19.71
CA ASN A 107 3.84 4.20 18.72
C ASN A 107 4.72 5.31 19.29
N GLY A 108 4.44 5.77 20.51
CA GLY A 108 5.07 6.93 21.15
C GLY A 108 6.27 6.58 22.02
N TYR A 109 6.30 5.41 22.66
CA TYR A 109 7.43 4.97 23.48
C TYR A 109 8.34 4.04 22.71
N PHE A 110 7.92 2.85 22.30
CA PHE A 110 8.86 1.89 21.69
C PHE A 110 9.37 2.34 20.32
N ARG A 111 8.49 2.82 19.45
CA ARG A 111 8.83 3.18 18.06
C ARG A 111 9.33 4.60 17.88
N ALA A 112 9.21 5.48 18.87
CA ALA A 112 9.69 6.85 18.73
C ALA A 112 11.22 6.97 18.62
N LYS A 113 12.02 5.93 18.93
CA LYS A 113 13.45 5.89 18.56
C LYS A 113 13.67 5.64 17.07
N ALA A 114 12.76 4.94 16.38
CA ALA A 114 12.82 4.85 14.92
C ALA A 114 12.50 6.20 14.25
N LEU A 115 11.75 7.07 14.94
CA LEU A 115 11.46 8.44 14.51
C LEU A 115 12.59 9.41 14.93
N ALA A 116 13.03 9.40 16.19
CA ALA A 116 14.08 10.28 16.71
C ALA A 116 15.50 9.90 16.23
N GLY A 117 15.78 8.61 15.99
CA GLY A 117 17.02 8.16 15.34
C GLY A 117 17.03 8.43 13.83
N ALA A 118 15.85 8.66 13.24
CA ALA A 118 15.72 9.26 11.91
C ALA A 118 15.88 10.79 11.95
N GLU A 119 15.60 11.44 13.09
CA GLU A 119 15.82 12.88 13.35
C GLU A 119 17.28 13.24 13.71
N ASP A 120 18.05 12.34 14.35
CA ASP A 120 19.46 12.61 14.69
C ASP A 120 20.43 12.35 13.52
N ARG A 121 20.07 11.43 12.61
CA ARG A 121 20.66 11.40 11.24
C ARG A 121 20.21 12.60 10.39
N SER A 122 19.29 13.38 10.93
CA SER A 122 18.60 14.47 10.26
C SER A 122 19.11 15.85 10.62
N LEU A 123 20.02 15.95 11.58
CA LEU A 123 20.68 17.21 11.92
C LEU A 123 22.01 17.40 11.17
N ALA A 124 22.52 16.35 10.50
CA ALA A 124 23.38 16.50 9.33
C ALA A 124 22.52 16.72 8.07
N GLY A 125 21.75 17.83 8.04
CA GLY A 125 21.08 18.32 6.83
C GLY A 125 19.82 17.58 6.34
N CYS A 126 19.02 16.90 7.18
CA CYS A 126 17.74 16.39 6.71
C CYS A 126 16.67 17.46 6.67
N GLN A 127 16.49 17.93 5.46
CA GLN A 127 15.19 18.30 4.95
C GLN A 127 14.18 17.11 5.09
N PRO A 128 12.89 17.42 5.29
CA PRO A 128 11.83 16.45 5.56
C PRO A 128 11.70 15.36 4.47
N ARG A 129 11.41 14.12 4.91
CA ARG A 129 11.31 12.94 4.04
C ARG A 129 9.94 12.89 3.38
N LEU A 130 9.90 12.90 2.04
CA LEU A 130 8.68 12.65 1.28
C LEU A 130 8.16 11.23 1.61
N LYS A 131 6.85 11.08 1.82
CA LYS A 131 6.24 9.80 2.21
C LYS A 131 5.01 9.55 1.37
N PHE A 132 4.84 8.37 0.80
CA PHE A 132 3.55 8.06 0.18
C PHE A 132 2.41 8.22 1.19
N PRO A 133 1.31 8.91 0.84
CA PRO A 133 0.10 8.87 1.66
C PRO A 133 -0.26 7.39 1.82
N HIS A 134 -0.46 6.99 3.07
CA HIS A 134 -0.67 5.60 3.48
C HIS A 134 -1.64 4.88 2.55
N LEU A 135 -1.06 3.93 1.79
CA LEU A 135 -1.66 2.77 1.14
C LEU A 135 -3.13 2.89 0.73
N LEU A 136 -3.33 3.15 -0.56
CA LEU A 136 -4.20 2.25 -1.30
C LEU A 136 -3.35 1.56 -2.36
N ALA A 137 -2.96 0.32 -2.07
CA ALA A 137 -2.45 -0.64 -3.05
C ALA A 137 -3.40 -0.82 -4.26
N GLY A 138 -4.64 -0.31 -4.17
CA GLY A 138 -5.61 -0.21 -5.26
C GLY A 138 -5.74 1.15 -5.96
N PHE A 139 -4.99 2.20 -5.59
CA PHE A 139 -5.15 3.56 -6.16
C PHE A 139 -4.42 3.75 -7.48
N TYR A 140 -3.24 3.13 -7.63
CA TYR A 140 -2.43 3.21 -8.84
C TYR A 140 -2.75 2.04 -9.78
N LYS A 141 -3.94 2.08 -10.40
CA LYS A 141 -4.27 1.19 -11.52
C LYS A 141 -3.69 1.80 -12.80
N GLY A 142 -2.96 1.02 -13.60
CA GLY A 142 -2.36 1.48 -14.86
C GLY A 142 -1.09 0.73 -15.23
N THR A 143 -0.45 1.15 -16.32
CA THR A 143 0.90 0.69 -16.70
C THR A 143 1.94 1.17 -15.68
N THR A 144 3.11 0.52 -15.64
CA THR A 144 4.21 0.90 -14.73
C THR A 144 4.56 2.38 -14.85
N LEU A 145 4.54 2.93 -16.08
CA LEU A 145 4.77 4.35 -16.34
C LEU A 145 3.69 5.27 -15.73
N ALA A 146 2.41 4.95 -15.91
CA ALA A 146 1.31 5.74 -15.33
C ALA A 146 1.33 5.70 -13.79
N ARG A 147 1.76 4.57 -13.23
CA ARG A 147 1.97 4.41 -11.79
C ARG A 147 3.14 5.26 -11.31
N LEU A 148 4.27 5.21 -12.00
CA LEU A 148 5.48 5.96 -11.66
C LEU A 148 5.29 7.47 -11.77
N THR A 149 4.72 7.95 -12.88
CA THR A 149 4.41 9.38 -13.07
C THR A 149 3.42 9.90 -12.02
N ARG A 150 2.43 9.10 -11.62
CA ARG A 150 1.50 9.49 -10.55
C ARG A 150 2.17 9.52 -9.17
N MET A 151 3.04 8.56 -8.89
CA MET A 151 3.79 8.49 -7.64
C MET A 151 4.81 9.63 -7.54
N GLU A 152 5.50 9.94 -8.63
CA GLU A 152 6.36 11.12 -8.76
C GLU A 152 5.58 12.40 -8.48
N ARG A 153 4.45 12.64 -9.15
CA ARG A 153 3.61 13.84 -8.94
C ARG A 153 3.18 14.00 -7.48
N GLU A 154 2.82 12.92 -6.81
CA GLU A 154 2.41 12.98 -5.41
C GLU A 154 3.58 13.29 -4.48
N LEU A 155 4.75 12.71 -4.72
CA LEU A 155 5.96 13.02 -3.95
C LEU A 155 6.42 14.46 -4.19
N VAL A 156 6.43 14.91 -5.44
CA VAL A 156 6.76 16.29 -5.82
C VAL A 156 5.76 17.26 -5.20
N GLY A 157 4.46 16.97 -5.28
CA GLY A 157 3.41 17.78 -4.66
C GLY A 157 3.57 17.88 -3.14
N GLN A 158 3.97 16.80 -2.46
CA GLN A 158 4.30 16.88 -1.04
C GLN A 158 5.54 17.72 -0.76
N GLY A 159 6.58 17.62 -1.60
CA GLY A 159 7.78 18.44 -1.50
C GLY A 159 7.45 19.93 -1.60
N VAL A 160 6.65 20.29 -2.60
CA VAL A 160 6.28 21.69 -2.85
C VAL A 160 5.30 22.20 -1.78
N HIS A 161 4.18 21.49 -1.55
CA HIS A 161 3.12 22.00 -0.67
C HIS A 161 3.38 21.79 0.82
N ALA A 162 3.89 20.62 1.20
CA ALA A 162 4.09 20.31 2.61
C ALA A 162 5.43 20.86 3.14
N PHE A 163 6.41 21.05 2.25
CA PHE A 163 7.78 21.39 2.62
C PHE A 163 8.37 22.61 1.90
N GLY A 164 7.62 23.29 1.03
CA GLY A 164 8.05 24.53 0.37
C GLY A 164 9.25 24.37 -0.56
N MET A 165 9.49 23.17 -1.09
CA MET A 165 10.63 22.90 -1.98
C MET A 165 10.39 23.42 -3.40
N GLU A 166 11.46 23.79 -4.10
CA GLU A 166 11.39 23.99 -5.55
C GLU A 166 11.02 22.67 -6.27
N PRO A 167 10.22 22.70 -7.35
CA PRO A 167 9.76 21.49 -8.04
C PRO A 167 10.89 20.54 -8.47
N GLU A 168 12.01 21.09 -8.95
CA GLU A 168 13.20 20.30 -9.34
C GLU A 168 13.85 19.62 -8.14
N GLN A 169 13.97 20.32 -7.01
CA GLN A 169 14.53 19.78 -5.78
C GLN A 169 13.64 18.67 -5.20
N ALA A 170 12.32 18.87 -5.24
CA ALA A 170 11.34 17.88 -4.81
C ALA A 170 11.39 16.62 -5.70
N ARG A 171 11.59 16.77 -7.01
CA ARG A 171 11.74 15.66 -7.95
C ARG A 171 13.00 14.84 -7.69
N THR A 172 14.15 15.50 -7.56
CA THR A 172 15.43 14.85 -7.24
C THR A 172 15.33 14.02 -5.95
N ARG A 173 14.53 14.49 -4.99
CA ARG A 173 14.26 13.77 -3.73
C ARG A 173 13.26 12.62 -3.87
N ALA A 174 12.36 12.70 -4.83
CA ALA A 174 11.40 11.64 -5.12
C ALA A 174 12.06 10.43 -5.81
N LEU A 175 13.07 10.66 -6.66
CA LEU A 175 13.76 9.60 -7.42
C LEU A 175 14.27 8.42 -6.57
N PRO A 176 15.05 8.61 -5.49
CA PRO A 176 15.52 7.49 -4.67
C PRO A 176 14.39 6.75 -3.96
N ILE A 177 13.30 7.43 -3.61
CA ILE A 177 12.10 6.83 -2.98
C ILE A 177 11.36 5.95 -3.99
N LEU A 178 11.31 6.38 -5.24
CA LEU A 178 10.77 5.58 -6.33
C LEU A 178 11.70 4.39 -6.64
N GLN A 179 13.01 4.60 -6.68
CA GLN A 179 13.99 3.54 -6.90
C GLN A 179 13.92 2.44 -5.82
N GLU A 180 13.86 2.81 -4.54
CA GLU A 180 13.69 1.87 -3.41
C GLU A 180 12.41 1.02 -3.57
N ARG A 181 11.35 1.63 -4.11
CA ARG A 181 10.06 0.98 -4.26
C ARG A 181 9.93 0.08 -5.49
N PHE A 182 10.66 0.38 -6.56
CA PHE A 182 10.57 -0.34 -7.83
C PHE A 182 11.79 -1.19 -8.16
N GLY A 183 12.89 -1.07 -7.40
CA GLY A 183 14.12 -1.83 -7.60
C GLY A 183 14.92 -1.44 -8.85
N ALA A 184 14.53 -0.37 -9.55
CA ALA A 184 15.20 0.17 -10.73
C ALA A 184 15.19 1.70 -10.67
N ASP A 185 16.26 2.33 -11.18
CA ASP A 185 16.36 3.79 -11.24
C ASP A 185 15.32 4.35 -12.24
N PRO A 186 14.32 5.12 -11.78
CA PRO A 186 13.28 5.65 -12.65
C PRO A 186 13.69 6.98 -13.32
N GLU A 187 14.88 7.52 -13.05
CA GLU A 187 15.34 8.80 -13.60
C GLU A 187 15.21 8.85 -15.14
N PHE A 188 15.55 7.76 -15.84
CA PHE A 188 15.44 7.69 -17.30
C PHE A 188 14.02 7.93 -17.83
N LEU A 189 12.98 7.60 -17.04
CA LEU A 189 11.58 7.81 -17.41
C LEU A 189 11.16 9.28 -17.32
N PHE A 190 11.92 10.05 -16.57
CA PHE A 190 11.60 11.41 -16.16
C PHE A 190 12.43 12.46 -16.90
N ARG A 191 13.54 12.06 -17.52
CA ARG A 191 14.35 12.94 -18.38
C ARG A 191 13.51 13.55 -19.50
N GLY A 192 13.51 14.87 -19.60
CA GLY A 192 12.77 15.63 -20.61
C GLY A 192 11.26 15.74 -20.38
N LEU A 193 10.69 15.10 -19.34
CA LEU A 193 9.29 15.30 -18.96
C LEU A 193 9.12 16.52 -18.07
N PRO A 194 8.05 17.33 -18.26
CA PRO A 194 7.77 18.48 -17.41
C PRO A 194 7.42 18.05 -15.99
N ILE A 195 7.88 18.83 -15.00
CA ILE A 195 7.57 18.60 -13.59
C ILE A 195 6.16 19.11 -13.32
N ILE A 196 5.25 18.20 -12.98
CA ILE A 196 3.85 18.53 -12.72
C ILE A 196 3.63 18.55 -11.20
N VAL A 197 3.37 19.74 -10.68
CA VAL A 197 2.98 19.94 -9.28
C VAL A 197 1.45 19.88 -9.19
N PRO A 198 0.84 18.89 -8.52
CA PRO A 198 -0.60 18.85 -8.36
C PRO A 198 -1.06 20.00 -7.46
N GLU A 199 -2.14 20.71 -7.79
CA GLU A 199 -2.69 21.76 -6.92
C GLU A 199 -3.06 21.22 -5.52
N GLU A 200 -2.88 22.05 -4.49
CA GLU A 200 -3.29 21.73 -3.14
C GLU A 200 -4.82 21.54 -3.11
N LYS A 201 -5.28 20.33 -2.79
CA LYS A 201 -6.72 20.05 -2.72
C LYS A 201 -7.32 20.86 -1.58
N ALA A 202 -7.94 22.00 -1.89
CA ALA A 202 -8.79 22.72 -0.95
C ALA A 202 -9.78 21.74 -0.29
N LYS A 203 -9.84 21.73 1.04
CA LYS A 203 -10.81 20.93 1.82
C LYS A 203 -12.23 21.28 1.35
N ARG A 204 -12.80 20.49 0.42
CA ARG A 204 -14.18 20.64 0.01
C ARG A 204 -15.10 19.92 0.99
N ARG A 205 -15.86 20.69 1.77
CA ARG A 205 -17.15 20.25 2.31
C ARG A 205 -18.12 20.11 1.13
N GLY A 206 -18.67 18.91 0.94
CA GLY A 206 -19.94 18.65 0.24
C GLY A 206 -20.06 19.10 -1.21
N GLY A 207 -20.03 18.13 -2.14
CA GLY A 207 -20.86 18.15 -3.36
C GLY A 207 -20.39 19.01 -4.53
N VAL A 208 -20.45 18.39 -5.72
CA VAL A 208 -20.35 18.97 -7.07
C VAL A 208 -18.94 19.23 -7.63
N LYS A 209 -18.74 18.61 -8.81
CA LYS A 209 -17.56 18.70 -9.68
C LYS A 209 -17.40 20.13 -10.21
N ALA A 210 -16.17 20.61 -10.22
CA ALA A 210 -15.71 21.58 -11.21
C ALA A 210 -14.23 21.28 -11.46
N LEU A 211 -13.93 20.66 -12.61
CA LEU A 211 -12.64 20.79 -13.26
C LEU A 211 -12.67 22.15 -13.95
N SER A 212 -11.99 23.13 -13.38
CA SER A 212 -11.65 24.37 -14.09
C SER A 212 -10.15 24.34 -14.34
N VAL A 213 -9.79 24.02 -15.58
CA VAL A 213 -8.44 24.07 -16.11
C VAL A 213 -8.12 25.53 -16.38
N VAL A 214 -7.13 26.10 -15.69
CA VAL A 214 -6.46 27.31 -16.17
C VAL A 214 -5.12 26.84 -16.73
N ALA A 215 -5.10 26.63 -18.04
CA ALA A 215 -3.90 26.33 -18.79
C ALA A 215 -3.25 27.65 -19.19
N THR A 216 -2.02 27.90 -18.73
CA THR A 216 -1.09 28.75 -19.47
C THR A 216 -0.35 27.84 -20.45
N ALA A 217 -0.76 27.95 -21.71
CA ALA A 217 -0.27 27.21 -22.87
C ALA A 217 1.27 27.30 -23.00
N THR A 218 1.98 26.29 -23.51
CA THR A 218 1.93 25.82 -24.90
C THR A 218 2.67 24.48 -25.00
N ALA A 219 1.99 23.43 -25.45
CA ALA A 219 2.52 22.28 -26.21
C ALA A 219 1.46 21.18 -26.23
N GLU A 220 0.83 21.03 -27.39
CA GLU A 220 0.04 19.91 -27.91
C GLU A 220 -0.50 18.87 -26.91
N VAL A 221 -1.83 18.87 -26.81
CA VAL A 221 -2.63 17.84 -26.15
C VAL A 221 -2.39 16.49 -26.84
N ILE A 222 -1.50 15.66 -26.28
CA ILE A 222 -1.44 14.24 -26.63
C ILE A 222 -2.53 13.52 -25.84
N GLU A 223 -3.66 13.30 -26.50
CA GLU A 223 -4.70 12.36 -26.07
C GLU A 223 -4.06 10.97 -25.93
N ILE A 224 -3.83 10.49 -24.70
CA ILE A 224 -3.38 9.11 -24.48
C ILE A 224 -4.59 8.19 -24.65
N SER A 225 -5.02 8.00 -25.90
CA SER A 225 -5.66 6.77 -26.33
C SER A 225 -4.59 5.68 -26.25
N ALA A 226 -4.82 4.65 -25.45
CA ALA A 226 -3.87 3.56 -25.20
C ALA A 226 -3.68 2.71 -26.47
N HIS A 227 -2.96 3.23 -27.45
CA HIS A 227 -2.43 2.47 -28.58
C HIS A 227 -1.29 1.58 -28.05
N THR A 228 -1.66 0.43 -27.50
CA THR A 228 -0.67 -0.59 -27.14
C THR A 228 -0.34 -1.36 -28.42
N ARG A 229 0.87 -1.14 -28.97
CA ARG A 229 1.43 -2.01 -30.01
C ARG A 229 1.56 -3.43 -29.43
N ILE A 230 0.78 -4.36 -29.97
CA ILE A 230 0.84 -5.79 -29.63
C ILE A 230 1.87 -6.42 -30.55
N VAL A 231 2.93 -6.99 -29.97
CA VAL A 231 3.94 -7.74 -30.73
C VAL A 231 3.67 -9.22 -30.50
N LYS A 232 3.32 -9.97 -31.56
CA LYS A 232 3.26 -11.42 -31.52
C LYS A 232 4.62 -11.96 -31.99
N ARG A 233 5.34 -12.63 -31.10
CA ARG A 233 6.61 -13.29 -31.44
C ARG A 233 6.31 -14.73 -31.88
N LEU A 234 6.75 -15.11 -33.07
CA LEU A 234 6.63 -16.47 -33.57
C LEU A 234 7.70 -17.38 -32.93
N PRO A 235 7.52 -18.72 -32.95
CA PRO A 235 8.43 -19.67 -32.32
C PRO A 235 9.87 -19.60 -32.82
N ASP A 236 10.08 -19.07 -34.03
CA ASP A 236 11.39 -18.87 -34.67
C ASP A 236 12.03 -17.51 -34.33
N GLY A 237 11.38 -16.69 -33.52
CA GLY A 237 11.86 -15.37 -33.11
C GLY A 237 11.56 -14.23 -34.09
N SER A 238 10.94 -14.52 -35.24
CA SER A 238 10.47 -13.48 -36.15
C SER A 238 9.29 -12.70 -35.54
N VAL A 239 9.23 -11.41 -35.89
CA VAL A 239 8.17 -10.49 -35.46
C VAL A 239 7.23 -10.34 -36.63
N ASP A 240 6.06 -10.96 -36.55
CA ASP A 240 5.04 -10.87 -37.59
C ASP A 240 4.26 -9.54 -37.44
N GLU A 241 3.98 -8.90 -38.56
CA GLU A 241 3.46 -7.53 -38.65
C GLU A 241 2.12 -7.34 -37.91
N VAL A 242 2.10 -6.26 -37.11
CA VAL A 242 0.98 -5.42 -36.68
C VAL A 242 -0.44 -5.99 -36.87
N VAL A 243 -1.04 -6.50 -35.79
CA VAL A 243 -2.51 -6.46 -35.67
C VAL A 243 -2.86 -5.18 -34.91
N GLU A 244 -3.18 -4.13 -35.66
CA GLU A 244 -3.88 -2.94 -35.15
C GLU A 244 -5.20 -3.37 -34.52
N GLY A 245 -5.21 -3.47 -33.19
CA GLY A 245 -6.40 -3.84 -32.46
C GLY A 245 -6.25 -3.48 -31.00
N ASN A 246 -7.09 -2.55 -30.54
CA ASN A 246 -7.24 -2.27 -29.12
C ASN A 246 -7.56 -3.58 -28.38
N VAL A 247 -6.88 -3.81 -27.26
CA VAL A 247 -7.16 -4.93 -26.35
C VAL A 247 -7.78 -4.44 -25.06
N LEU A 248 -8.83 -5.12 -24.60
CA LEU A 248 -9.64 -4.71 -23.47
C LEU A 248 -9.57 -5.70 -22.31
N SER A 249 -9.66 -5.18 -21.09
CA SER A 249 -10.00 -5.94 -19.88
C SER A 249 -11.53 -6.10 -19.76
N PRO A 250 -12.00 -7.08 -18.95
CA PRO A 250 -13.42 -7.21 -18.62
C PRO A 250 -14.06 -5.92 -18.10
N THR A 251 -13.32 -5.10 -17.35
CA THR A 251 -13.83 -3.81 -16.85
C THR A 251 -13.99 -2.76 -17.96
N GLU A 252 -13.10 -2.77 -18.96
CA GLU A 252 -13.20 -1.86 -20.10
C GLU A 252 -14.32 -2.28 -21.06
N ILE A 253 -14.51 -3.59 -21.25
CA ILE A 253 -15.66 -4.15 -21.99
C ILE A 253 -16.96 -3.77 -21.29
N ALA A 254 -17.02 -3.92 -19.96
CA ALA A 254 -18.21 -3.58 -19.18
C ALA A 254 -18.63 -2.12 -19.39
N ARG A 255 -17.66 -1.20 -19.37
CA ARG A 255 -17.90 0.23 -19.60
C ARG A 255 -18.43 0.50 -21.01
N LYS A 256 -17.91 -0.19 -22.03
CA LYS A 256 -18.34 -0.03 -23.42
C LYS A 256 -19.74 -0.58 -23.68
N LEU A 257 -20.14 -1.63 -22.96
CA LEU A 257 -21.44 -2.30 -23.13
C LEU A 257 -22.50 -1.87 -22.10
N GLY A 258 -22.21 -0.88 -21.25
CA GLY A 258 -23.13 -0.42 -20.21
C GLY A 258 -23.39 -1.45 -19.10
N VAL A 259 -22.51 -2.44 -18.93
CA VAL A 259 -22.59 -3.44 -17.86
C VAL A 259 -22.09 -2.84 -16.55
N LYS A 260 -22.72 -3.19 -15.42
CA LYS A 260 -22.48 -2.59 -14.10
C LYS A 260 -21.00 -2.55 -13.69
N ASP A 261 -20.31 -3.67 -13.82
CA ASP A 261 -18.91 -3.80 -13.45
C ASP A 261 -18.21 -4.98 -14.15
N GLY A 262 -16.89 -5.07 -13.99
CA GLY A 262 -16.09 -6.14 -14.56
C GLY A 262 -16.38 -7.53 -13.98
N ALA A 263 -16.94 -7.64 -12.77
CA ALA A 263 -17.31 -8.93 -12.18
C ALA A 263 -18.57 -9.49 -12.84
N GLN A 264 -19.57 -8.64 -13.11
CA GLN A 264 -20.71 -8.98 -13.96
C GLN A 264 -20.24 -9.34 -15.37
N MET A 265 -19.34 -8.56 -15.98
CA MET A 265 -18.80 -8.88 -17.30
C MET A 265 -18.09 -10.24 -17.35
N ASN A 266 -17.38 -10.63 -16.28
CA ASN A 266 -16.77 -11.95 -16.23
C ASN A 266 -17.81 -13.09 -16.19
N ARG A 267 -18.90 -12.92 -15.44
CA ARG A 267 -20.01 -13.88 -15.44
C ARG A 267 -20.70 -13.98 -16.80
N ILE A 268 -20.75 -12.86 -17.51
CA ILE A 268 -21.28 -12.78 -18.87
C ILE A 268 -20.39 -13.56 -19.85
N LEU A 269 -19.09 -13.30 -19.85
CA LEU A 269 -18.14 -14.02 -20.70
C LEU A 269 -18.14 -15.53 -20.40
N GLU A 270 -18.38 -15.91 -19.15
CA GLU A 270 -18.56 -17.30 -18.74
C GLU A 270 -19.87 -17.89 -19.27
N SER A 271 -21.00 -17.17 -19.17
CA SER A 271 -22.30 -17.65 -19.66
C SER A 271 -22.38 -17.80 -21.18
N VAL A 272 -21.67 -16.95 -21.93
CA VAL A 272 -21.55 -17.09 -23.40
C VAL A 272 -20.51 -18.15 -23.82
N GLY A 273 -19.83 -18.75 -22.84
CA GLY A 273 -18.89 -19.84 -23.02
C GLY A 273 -17.52 -19.41 -23.53
N LEU A 274 -17.14 -18.13 -23.41
CA LEU A 274 -15.84 -17.62 -23.85
C LEU A 274 -14.74 -17.80 -22.79
N GLN A 275 -15.10 -17.92 -21.51
CA GLN A 275 -14.15 -18.20 -20.44
C GLN A 275 -14.74 -19.14 -19.39
N LYS A 276 -13.86 -19.72 -18.58
CA LYS A 276 -14.23 -20.56 -17.44
C LYS A 276 -13.38 -20.24 -16.23
N LYS A 277 -13.95 -20.43 -15.04
CA LYS A 277 -13.23 -20.28 -13.78
C LYS A 277 -12.44 -21.56 -13.46
N LYS A 278 -11.12 -21.47 -13.34
CA LYS A 278 -10.23 -22.56 -12.90
C LYS A 278 -9.87 -22.36 -11.43
N MET A 279 -10.12 -23.39 -10.62
CA MET A 279 -9.67 -23.43 -9.22
C MET A 279 -8.18 -23.77 -9.17
N LEU A 280 -7.45 -23.02 -8.35
CA LEU A 280 -6.03 -23.20 -8.06
C LEU A 280 -5.88 -23.88 -6.69
N PRO A 281 -4.73 -24.55 -6.44
CA PRO A 281 -4.39 -25.04 -5.11
C PRO A 281 -4.45 -23.89 -4.08
N GLY A 282 -5.05 -24.14 -2.92
CA GLY A 282 -5.20 -23.13 -1.85
C GLY A 282 -6.49 -22.28 -1.95
N GLY A 283 -7.49 -22.71 -2.72
CA GLY A 283 -8.83 -22.09 -2.73
C GLY A 283 -8.95 -20.82 -3.57
N ASN A 284 -7.87 -20.39 -4.22
CA ASN A 284 -7.89 -19.29 -5.17
C ASN A 284 -8.46 -19.72 -6.52
N SER A 285 -8.93 -18.78 -7.33
CA SER A 285 -9.48 -19.06 -8.66
C SER A 285 -8.97 -18.06 -9.69
N THR A 286 -8.75 -18.52 -10.91
CA THR A 286 -8.36 -17.69 -12.05
C THR A 286 -9.28 -17.90 -13.24
N TRP A 287 -9.47 -16.87 -14.06
CA TRP A 287 -10.20 -16.97 -15.31
C TRP A 287 -9.29 -17.53 -16.41
N GLN A 288 -9.82 -18.42 -17.24
CA GLN A 288 -9.12 -18.95 -18.41
C GLN A 288 -10.04 -18.92 -19.63
N PRO A 289 -9.54 -18.57 -20.82
CA PRO A 289 -10.32 -18.70 -22.04
C PRO A 289 -10.66 -20.17 -22.31
N THR A 290 -11.82 -20.38 -22.91
CA THR A 290 -12.21 -21.67 -23.49
C THR A 290 -11.74 -21.75 -24.94
N GLU A 291 -11.90 -22.91 -25.59
CA GLU A 291 -11.64 -23.05 -27.03
C GLU A 291 -12.44 -22.05 -27.87
N LYS A 292 -13.68 -21.75 -27.47
CA LYS A 292 -14.53 -20.72 -28.09
C LYS A 292 -14.00 -19.29 -27.83
N GLY A 293 -13.33 -19.06 -26.70
CA GLY A 293 -12.78 -17.77 -26.32
C GLY A 293 -11.43 -17.43 -26.95
N GLU A 294 -10.60 -18.43 -27.24
CA GLU A 294 -9.22 -18.22 -27.71
C GLU A 294 -9.08 -17.33 -28.97
N PRO A 295 -9.97 -17.40 -29.98
CA PRO A 295 -9.88 -16.50 -31.15
C PRO A 295 -9.93 -15.01 -30.78
N PHE A 296 -10.63 -14.68 -29.68
CA PHE A 296 -10.83 -13.33 -29.19
C PHE A 296 -9.73 -12.87 -28.23
N VAL A 297 -8.74 -13.72 -27.93
CA VAL A 297 -7.75 -13.47 -26.89
C VAL A 297 -6.39 -13.06 -27.47
N VAL A 298 -5.71 -12.18 -26.74
CA VAL A 298 -4.28 -11.89 -26.88
C VAL A 298 -3.59 -12.22 -25.57
N TRP A 299 -2.62 -13.12 -25.63
CA TRP A 299 -1.76 -13.43 -24.50
C TRP A 299 -0.70 -12.34 -24.33
N MET A 300 -0.54 -11.89 -23.10
CA MET A 300 0.36 -10.83 -22.68
C MET A 300 1.34 -11.38 -21.67
N GLU A 301 2.59 -10.97 -21.77
CA GLU A 301 3.63 -11.29 -20.80
C GLU A 301 4.08 -10.01 -20.10
N LYS A 302 4.14 -10.05 -18.77
CA LYS A 302 4.82 -9.02 -17.99
C LYS A 302 6.26 -9.43 -17.75
N GLN A 303 7.19 -8.62 -18.22
CA GLN A 303 8.61 -8.72 -17.86
C GLN A 303 8.79 -8.32 -16.39
N ASN A 304 8.61 -9.28 -15.49
CA ASN A 304 8.94 -9.21 -14.07
C ASN A 304 9.99 -10.30 -13.74
N LEU A 305 10.54 -10.29 -12.52
CA LEU A 305 11.46 -11.34 -12.00
C LEU A 305 10.90 -12.76 -12.15
N VAL A 306 9.58 -12.93 -12.18
CA VAL A 306 8.88 -14.14 -12.61
C VAL A 306 7.91 -13.76 -13.73
N PRO A 307 8.02 -14.32 -14.95
CA PRO A 307 7.11 -14.01 -16.05
C PRO A 307 5.67 -14.35 -15.67
N LEU A 308 4.81 -13.33 -15.61
CA LEU A 308 3.38 -13.53 -15.40
C LEU A 308 2.67 -13.43 -16.74
N ARG A 309 2.19 -14.56 -17.23
CA ARG A 309 1.36 -14.67 -18.43
C ARG A 309 -0.11 -14.42 -18.06
N TYR A 310 -0.71 -13.43 -18.70
CA TYR A 310 -2.13 -13.11 -18.56
C TYR A 310 -2.71 -12.83 -19.95
N PHE A 311 -4.02 -12.66 -20.05
CA PHE A 311 -4.65 -12.44 -21.35
C PHE A 311 -5.56 -11.21 -21.36
N ARG A 312 -5.80 -10.70 -22.56
CA ARG A 312 -6.72 -9.59 -22.85
C ARG A 312 -7.61 -9.96 -24.04
N TRP A 313 -8.71 -9.25 -24.20
CA TRP A 313 -9.67 -9.49 -25.28
C TRP A 313 -9.47 -8.52 -26.43
N LYS A 314 -9.48 -9.00 -27.67
CA LYS A 314 -9.47 -8.18 -28.89
C LYS A 314 -10.79 -7.40 -28.99
N GLU A 315 -10.72 -6.07 -29.02
CA GLU A 315 -11.90 -5.20 -28.96
C GLU A 315 -12.93 -5.50 -30.06
N LYS A 316 -12.56 -5.28 -31.32
CA LYS A 316 -13.50 -5.36 -32.46
C LYS A 316 -14.19 -6.73 -32.58
N PRO A 317 -13.47 -7.87 -32.64
CA PRO A 317 -14.13 -9.16 -32.82
C PRO A 317 -14.95 -9.55 -31.59
N LEU A 318 -14.51 -9.20 -30.37
CA LEU A 318 -15.29 -9.52 -29.18
C LEU A 318 -16.58 -8.70 -29.09
N LEU A 319 -16.52 -7.39 -29.34
CA LEU A 319 -17.72 -6.55 -29.28
C LEU A 319 -18.74 -6.96 -30.35
N ALA A 320 -18.27 -7.24 -31.57
CA ALA A 320 -19.14 -7.76 -32.63
C ALA A 320 -19.81 -9.08 -32.23
N PHE A 321 -19.06 -10.00 -31.63
CA PHE A 321 -19.62 -11.25 -31.09
C PHE A 321 -20.63 -10.99 -29.96
N LEU A 322 -20.31 -10.11 -29.01
CA LEU A 322 -21.20 -9.81 -27.88
C LEU A 322 -22.48 -9.08 -28.28
N GLN A 323 -22.50 -8.42 -29.45
CA GLN A 323 -23.67 -7.79 -30.05
C GLN A 323 -24.43 -8.70 -31.03
N SER A 324 -23.89 -9.88 -31.37
CA SER A 324 -24.53 -10.83 -32.29
C SER A 324 -25.78 -11.49 -31.69
N GLU A 325 -26.61 -12.10 -32.53
CA GLU A 325 -27.80 -12.84 -32.09
C GLU A 325 -27.44 -14.03 -31.18
N ASP A 326 -26.24 -14.60 -31.34
CA ASP A 326 -25.77 -15.75 -30.54
C ASP A 326 -25.67 -15.45 -29.04
N THR A 327 -25.60 -14.18 -28.65
CA THR A 327 -25.51 -13.74 -27.25
C THR A 327 -26.82 -13.15 -26.72
N ARG A 328 -27.91 -13.18 -27.51
CA ARG A 328 -29.21 -12.58 -27.16
C ARG A 328 -29.79 -13.11 -25.85
N HIS A 329 -29.70 -14.43 -25.63
CA HIS A 329 -30.17 -15.04 -24.39
C HIS A 329 -29.39 -14.52 -23.17
N ALA A 330 -28.06 -14.38 -23.29
CA ALA A 330 -27.24 -13.85 -22.22
C ALA A 330 -27.50 -12.35 -21.99
N ARG A 331 -27.70 -11.56 -23.06
CA ARG A 331 -28.11 -10.14 -22.97
C ARG A 331 -29.40 -9.95 -22.17
N GLN A 332 -30.40 -10.80 -22.43
CA GLN A 332 -31.67 -10.81 -21.68
C GLN A 332 -31.48 -11.21 -20.21
N LEU A 333 -30.72 -12.28 -19.94
CA LEU A 333 -30.53 -12.81 -18.59
C LEU A 333 -29.84 -11.84 -17.63
N PHE A 334 -28.89 -11.04 -18.11
CA PHE A 334 -28.08 -10.15 -17.28
C PHE A 334 -28.39 -8.67 -17.52
N GLY A 335 -29.34 -8.35 -18.40
CA GLY A 335 -29.87 -7.01 -18.62
C GLY A 335 -28.86 -6.02 -19.21
N TRP A 336 -28.13 -6.39 -20.27
CA TRP A 336 -27.24 -5.47 -21.00
C TRP A 336 -27.58 -5.42 -22.49
N GLY A 337 -27.41 -4.26 -23.12
CA GLY A 337 -27.62 -4.10 -24.56
C GLY A 337 -29.08 -3.95 -25.02
N ASN A 338 -29.99 -3.53 -24.13
CA ASN A 338 -31.27 -2.97 -24.57
C ASN A 338 -31.02 -1.54 -25.01
N GLU A 339 -31.07 -1.29 -26.31
CA GLU A 339 -31.12 0.06 -26.84
C GLU A 339 -32.35 0.78 -26.27
N GLN A 340 -32.11 2.02 -25.85
CA GLN A 340 -33.12 3.06 -25.93
C GLN A 340 -33.70 2.98 -27.34
N HIS A 341 -34.97 2.61 -27.46
CA HIS A 341 -35.73 2.95 -28.66
C HIS A 341 -35.68 4.47 -28.77
N ASP A 342 -34.99 4.95 -29.80
CA ASP A 342 -35.15 6.30 -30.30
C ASP A 342 -36.65 6.57 -30.50
N LEU A 343 -37.06 7.73 -30.01
CA LEU A 343 -38.27 8.42 -30.42
C LEU A 343 -38.27 8.50 -31.95
N PHE A 344 -39.21 7.82 -32.61
CA PHE A 344 -39.99 8.33 -33.73
C PHE A 344 -41.29 7.54 -33.85
#